data_AF-A0A973JGM3-F1
#
_entry.id   AF-A0A973JGM3-F1
#
_cell.length_a   1.000
_cell.length_b   1.000
_cell.length_c   1.000
_cell.angle_alpha   90.00
_cell.angle_beta   90.00
_cell.angle_gamma   90.00
#
_symmetry.space_group_name_H-M   'P 1'
#
loop_
_entity.id
_entity.type
_entity.pdbx_description
1 polymer ?
#
loop_
_entity_poly.entity_id
_entity_poly.type
_entity_poly.pdbx_seq_one_letter_code
_entity_poly.pdbx_strand_id
1 'polypeptide(L)' 'MNIRVLGCHGSQLPNYNTTCFLIGQNTLVDAGAITSVLSLREQQKIDYVFVTHAHLDHIRDLMFLADN' A
#
# COMPACT_ATOMS: atom_id res chain seq x y z
N MET A 1 4.80 0.35 -18.51
CA MET A 1 3.99 0.05 -17.31
C MET A 1 4.89 -0.67 -16.32
N ASN A 2 5.12 -0.11 -15.12
CA ASN A 2 5.99 -0.69 -14.09
C ASN A 2 5.13 -1.01 -12.86
N ILE A 3 5.33 -2.18 -12.27
CA ILE A 3 4.68 -2.62 -11.03
C ILE A 3 5.78 -2.83 -9.99
N ARG A 4 5.70 -2.10 -8.89
CA ARG A 4 6.54 -2.32 -7.70
C ARG A 4 5.70 -3.02 -6.63
N VAL A 5 6.17 -4.16 -6.18
CA VAL A 5 5.58 -4.89 -5.05
C VAL A 5 6.01 -4.20 -3.75
N LEU A 6 5.06 -3.71 -2.96
CA LEU A 6 5.30 -3.15 -1.63
C LEU A 6 5.07 -4.22 -0.55
N GLY A 7 4.09 -5.09 -0.77
CA GLY A 7 3.89 -6.31 -0.01
C GLY A 7 3.06 -7.34 -0.78
N CYS A 8 3.30 -8.61 -0.48
CA CYS A 8 2.69 -9.76 -1.16
C CYS A 8 2.39 -10.93 -0.22
N HIS A 9 2.29 -10.67 1.08
CA HIS A 9 1.98 -11.67 2.09
C HIS A 9 0.52 -11.53 2.56
N GLY A 10 -0.13 -12.66 2.87
CA GLY A 10 -1.52 -12.67 3.36
C GLY A 10 -1.67 -12.34 4.85
N SER A 11 -0.59 -11.93 5.52
CA SER A 11 -0.60 -11.50 6.92
C SER A 11 0.65 -10.66 7.21
N GLN A 12 0.63 -9.92 8.32
CA GLN A 12 1.76 -9.11 8.77
C GLN A 12 2.66 -9.92 9.70
N LEU A 13 3.95 -10.00 9.36
CA LEU A 13 5.01 -10.50 10.25
C LEU A 13 6.21 -9.56 10.16
N PRO A 14 7.17 -9.61 11.09
CA PRO A 14 8.42 -8.86 10.96
C PRO A 14 9.09 -9.14 9.60
N ASN A 15 9.37 -8.09 8.83
CA ASN A 15 9.91 -8.14 7.45
C ASN A 15 8.97 -8.72 6.37
N TYR A 16 7.70 -8.97 6.68
CA TYR A 16 6.69 -9.44 5.72
C TYR A 16 5.51 -8.47 5.69
N ASN A 17 5.39 -7.76 4.59
CA ASN A 17 4.37 -6.75 4.36
C ASN A 17 3.12 -7.34 3.71
N THR A 18 1.95 -6.89 4.17
CA THR A 18 0.68 -7.31 3.59
C THR A 18 0.47 -6.71 2.19
N THR A 19 -0.50 -7.26 1.47
CA THR A 19 -0.78 -6.94 0.07
C THR A 19 -0.83 -5.44 -0.23
N CYS A 20 0.06 -4.98 -1.11
CA CYS A 20 0.08 -3.62 -1.64
C CYS A 20 1.00 -3.54 -2.87
N PHE A 21 0.49 -3.02 -3.98
CA PHE A 21 1.24 -2.87 -5.24
C PHE A 21 1.18 -1.44 -5.75
N LEU A 22 2.32 -0.88 -6.09
CA LEU A 22 2.42 0.44 -6.73
C LEU A 22 2.54 0.28 -8.24
N ILE A 23 1.55 0.80 -8.96
CA ILE A 23 1.52 0.87 -10.42
C ILE A 23 2.00 2.25 -10.85
N GLY A 24 3.11 2.29 -11.59
CA GLY A 24 3.75 3.56 -11.96
C GLY A 24 4.31 4.28 -10.74
N GLN A 25 3.72 5.42 -10.39
CA GLN A 25 4.18 6.26 -9.26
C GLN A 25 3.05 6.80 -8.36
N ASN A 26 1.77 6.62 -8.73
CA ASN A 26 0.66 7.28 -8.06
C ASN A 26 -0.59 6.41 -7.84
N THR A 27 -0.59 5.16 -8.31
CA THR A 27 -1.75 4.27 -8.23
C THR A 27 -1.41 3.03 -7.42
N LEU A 28 -2.17 2.76 -6.37
CA LEU A 28 -2.03 1.57 -5.55
C LEU A 28 -3.14 0.55 -5.85
N VAL A 29 -2.78 -0.73 -5.80
CA VAL A 29 -3.73 -1.84 -5.64
C VAL A 29 -3.53 -2.39 -4.23
N ASP A 30 -4.60 -2.31 -3.43
CA ASP A 30 -4.64 -2.46 -1.99
C ASP A 30 -3.68 -1.54 -1.23
N ALA A 31 -3.84 -1.49 0.08
CA ALA A 31 -3.25 -0.52 0.98
C ALA A 31 -2.77 -1.18 2.29
N GLY A 32 -2.24 -2.40 2.18
CA GLY A 32 -1.74 -3.13 3.35
C GLY A 32 -0.43 -2.57 3.93
N ALA A 33 0.44 -2.02 3.07
CA ALA A 33 1.83 -1.73 3.43
C ALA A 33 2.37 -0.43 2.80
N ILE A 34 1.54 0.61 2.76
CA ILE A 34 1.89 1.90 2.16
C ILE A 34 2.92 2.62 3.03
N THR A 35 2.55 2.91 4.28
CA THR A 35 3.30 3.82 5.16
C THR A 35 4.56 3.18 5.72
N SER A 36 4.58 1.85 5.77
CA SER A 36 5.73 1.03 6.15
C SER A 36 6.81 0.89 5.07
N VAL A 37 6.49 1.18 3.79
CA VAL A 37 7.41 0.91 2.65
C VAL A 37 7.74 2.17 1.85
N LEU A 38 6.77 3.05 1.64
CA LEU A 38 6.96 4.28 0.87
C LEU A 38 7.47 5.40 1.78
N SER A 39 8.43 6.18 1.27
CA SER A 39 8.80 7.45 1.91
C SER A 39 7.65 8.44 1.88
N LEU A 40 7.64 9.43 2.79
CA LEU A 40 6.61 10.47 2.83
C LEU A 40 6.42 11.17 1.46
N ARG A 41 7.51 11.43 0.74
CA ARG A 41 7.47 12.06 -0.60
C ARG A 41 6.86 11.15 -1.66
N GLU A 42 6.99 9.83 -1.53
CA GLU A 42 6.30 8.88 -2.41
C GLU A 42 4.81 8.78 -2.06
N GLN A 43 4.48 8.79 -0.77
CA GLN A 43 3.08 8.78 -0.29
C GLN A 43 2.29 9.98 -0.80
N GLN A 44 2.89 11.19 -0.79
CA GLN A 44 2.28 12.42 -1.33
C GLN A 44 1.96 12.39 -2.83
N LYS A 45 2.50 11.42 -3.58
CA LYS A 45 2.20 11.26 -5.02
C LYS A 45 1.03 10.32 -5.27
N ILE A 46 0.51 9.65 -4.26
CA ILE A 46 -0.57 8.68 -4.44
C ILE A 46 -1.88 9.43 -4.68
N ASP A 47 -2.46 9.21 -5.87
CA ASP A 47 -3.73 9.80 -6.30
C ASP A 47 -4.89 8.81 -6.18
N TYR A 48 -4.61 7.52 -6.40
CA TYR A 48 -5.63 6.47 -6.50
C TYR A 48 -5.25 5.24 -5.70
N VAL A 49 -6.23 4.68 -4.98
CA VAL A 49 -6.12 3.39 -4.29
C VAL A 49 -7.30 2.51 -4.69
N PHE A 50 -7.02 1.40 -5.37
CA PHE A 50 -8.02 0.39 -5.70
C PHE A 50 -7.98 -0.71 -4.64
N VAL A 51 -9.02 -0.81 -3.83
CA VAL A 51 -9.13 -1.85 -2.80
C VAL A 51 -9.90 -3.04 -3.37
N THR A 52 -9.31 -4.23 -3.26
CA THR A 52 -9.93 -5.48 -3.73
C THR A 52 -11.10 -5.89 -2.84
N HIS A 53 -10.92 -5.83 -1.52
CA HIS A 53 -11.93 -6.09 -0.50
C HIS A 53 -11.51 -5.50 0.86
N ALA A 54 -12.44 -5.47 1.82
CA ALA A 54 -12.27 -4.75 3.08
C ALA A 54 -11.71 -5.60 4.26
N HIS A 55 -10.87 -6.60 3.99
CA HIS A 55 -10.10 -7.22 5.06
C HIS A 55 -8.95 -6.31 5.50
N LEU A 56 -8.61 -6.38 6.78
CA LEU A 56 -7.69 -5.43 7.43
C LEU A 56 -6.31 -5.39 6.74
N ASP A 57 -5.79 -6.54 6.34
CA ASP A 57 -4.50 -6.68 5.67
C ASP A 57 -4.44 -5.99 4.29
N HIS A 58 -5.59 -5.66 3.71
CA HIS A 58 -5.70 -4.92 2.44
C HIS A 58 -5.95 -3.41 2.62
N ILE A 59 -6.34 -2.94 3.81
CA ILE A 59 -6.76 -1.53 4.01
C ILE A 59 -6.07 -0.81 5.18
N ARG A 60 -5.30 -1.50 6.02
CA ARG A 60 -4.76 -0.94 7.27
C ARG A 60 -4.01 0.37 7.07
N ASP A 61 -3.10 0.44 6.09
CA ASP A 61 -2.26 1.63 5.88
C ASP A 61 -3.01 2.75 5.14
N LEU A 62 -4.21 2.48 4.61
CA LEU A 62 -5.05 3.49 3.97
C LEU A 62 -5.45 4.59 4.96
N MET A 63 -5.78 4.22 6.21
CA MET A 63 -6.19 5.18 7.23
C MET A 63 -5.03 6.09 7.63
N PHE A 64 -3.81 5.56 7.73
CA PHE A 64 -2.62 6.36 8.02
C PHE A 64 -2.19 7.22 6.84
N LEU A 65 -2.33 6.73 5.61
CA LEU A 65 -2.08 7.55 4.41
C LEU A 65 -3.06 8.74 4.35
N ALA A 66 -4.32 8.55 4.71
CA ALA A 66 -5.33 9.61 4.69
C ALA A 66 -5.16 10.66 5.80
N ASP A 67 -4.40 10.33 6.86
CA ASP A 67 -4.08 11.24 7.98
C ASP A 67 -2.84 12.11 7.70
N ASN A 68 -1.93 11.66 6.82
CA ASN A 68 -0.69 12.36 6.44
C ASN A 68 -0.93 13.60 5.58
#